data_AF-A0A127AXS0-F1
#
_entry.id   AF-A0A127AXS0-F1
#
_cell.length_a   1.000
_cell.length_b   1.000
_cell.length_c   1.000
_cell.angle_alpha   90.00
_cell.angle_beta   90.00
_cell.angle_gamma   90.00
#
_symmetry.space_group_name_H-M   'P 1'
#
loop_
_entity.id
_entity.type
_entity.pdbx_description
1 polymer ?
#
loop_
_entity_poly.entity_id
_entity_poly.type
_entity_poly.pdbx_seq_one_letter_code
_entity_poly.pdbx_strand_id
1 'polypeptide(L)'
;MHSYTNRLRYDVACLISDLKHIETFQLLRKPQLEQHGLELLDVVDIILEVEKKYGVEITDDLPVFTIHDFAHIIEVQSLRQAS
;
A
#
# COMPACT_ATOMS: atom_id res chain seq x y z
N MET A 1 2.87 18.15 7.22
CA MET A 1 3.31 17.02 6.39
C MET A 1 2.14 16.05 6.16
N HIS A 2 1.08 16.46 5.43
CA HIS A 2 -0.06 15.59 5.10
C HIS A 2 -0.26 15.39 3.58
N SER A 3 0.55 16.09 2.77
CA SER A 3 0.41 16.12 1.30
C SER A 3 1.06 14.90 0.64
N TYR A 4 2.21 14.45 1.14
CA TYR A 4 2.97 13.34 0.56
C TYR A 4 2.25 12.00 0.72
N THR A 5 1.71 11.74 1.91
CA THR A 5 0.92 10.55 2.21
C THR A 5 -0.29 10.41 1.29
N ASN A 6 -0.95 11.50 0.88
CA ASN A 6 -2.11 11.44 -0.03
C ASN A 6 -1.73 11.03 -1.46
N ARG A 7 -0.59 11.49 -1.97
CA ARG A 7 -0.07 11.04 -3.27
C ARG A 7 0.32 9.56 -3.23
N LEU A 8 1.06 9.15 -2.19
CA LEU A 8 1.44 7.75 -2.02
C LEU A 8 0.23 6.83 -1.87
N ARG A 9 -0.82 7.25 -1.16
CA ARG A 9 -2.08 6.51 -1.09
C ARG A 9 -2.71 6.30 -2.47
N TYR A 10 -2.71 7.32 -3.32
CA TYR A 10 -3.21 7.21 -4.69
C TYR A 10 -2.34 6.25 -5.51
N ASP A 11 -1.02 6.37 -5.42
CA ASP A 11 -0.08 5.53 -6.18
C ASP A 11 -0.15 4.06 -5.75
N VAL A 12 -0.32 3.79 -4.45
CA VAL A 12 -0.59 2.44 -3.92
C VAL A 12 -1.97 1.94 -4.38
N ALA A 13 -3.01 2.77 -4.35
CA ALA A 13 -4.33 2.36 -4.83
C ALA A 13 -4.33 2.01 -6.33
N CYS A 14 -3.58 2.74 -7.17
CA CYS A 14 -3.40 2.39 -8.58
C CYS A 14 -2.65 1.06 -8.73
N LEU A 15 -1.60 0.83 -7.94
CA LEU A 15 -0.88 -0.45 -7.98
C LEU A 15 -1.79 -1.63 -7.62
N ILE A 16 -2.59 -1.50 -6.55
CA ILE A 16 -3.52 -2.56 -6.15
C ILE A 16 -4.62 -2.73 -7.21
N SER A 17 -5.09 -1.64 -7.81
CA SER A 17 -6.05 -1.67 -8.91
C SER A 17 -5.54 -2.48 -10.08
N ASP A 18 -4.28 -2.28 -10.49
CA ASP A 18 -3.67 -2.99 -11.60
C ASP A 18 -3.46 -4.48 -11.28
N LEU A 19 -3.09 -4.81 -10.04
CA LEU A 19 -2.83 -6.20 -9.61
C LEU A 19 -4.10 -7.03 -9.39
N LYS A 20 -5.14 -6.42 -8.82
CA LYS A 20 -6.32 -7.14 -8.33
C LYS A 20 -7.59 -6.79 -9.10
N HIS A 21 -7.48 -5.95 -10.13
CA HIS A 21 -8.60 -5.50 -10.97
C HIS A 21 -9.74 -4.84 -10.20
N ILE A 22 -9.41 -4.11 -9.13
CA ILE A 22 -10.37 -3.35 -8.31
C ILE A 22 -10.23 -1.87 -8.67
N GLU A 23 -11.33 -1.16 -8.90
CA GLU A 23 -11.27 0.26 -9.25
C GLU A 23 -10.56 1.10 -8.16
N THR A 24 -9.57 1.92 -8.56
CA THR A 24 -8.84 2.83 -7.68
C THR A 24 -9.76 3.68 -6.79
N PHE A 25 -10.90 4.15 -7.32
CA PHE A 25 -11.84 4.94 -6.54
C PHE A 25 -12.49 4.14 -5.40
N GLN A 26 -12.80 2.86 -5.62
CA GLN A 26 -13.35 2.00 -4.58
C GLN A 26 -12.33 1.74 -3.48
N LEU A 27 -11.09 1.48 -3.86
CA LEU A 27 -9.94 1.34 -2.96
C LEU A 27 -9.75 2.59 -2.09
N LEU A 28 -9.81 3.79 -2.66
CA LEU A 28 -9.69 5.03 -1.89
C LEU A 28 -10.88 5.30 -0.95
N ARG A 29 -12.09 4.89 -1.34
CA ARG A 29 -13.32 5.07 -0.56
C ARG A 29 -13.43 4.08 0.61
N LYS A 30 -13.00 2.84 0.38
CA LYS A 30 -12.97 1.74 1.35
C LYS A 30 -11.52 1.32 1.54
N PRO A 31 -10.78 1.96 2.46
CA PRO A 31 -9.33 1.78 2.54
C PRO A 31 -8.90 0.40 3.05
N GLN A 32 -9.80 -0.34 3.69
CA GLN A 32 -9.56 -1.65 4.26
C GLN A 32 -9.57 -2.72 3.15
N LEU A 33 -8.50 -3.50 3.05
CA LEU A 33 -8.30 -4.46 1.96
C LEU A 33 -9.35 -5.59 1.99
N GLU A 34 -9.70 -6.07 3.18
CA GLU A 34 -10.71 -7.14 3.38
C GLU A 34 -12.10 -6.76 2.84
N GLN A 35 -12.42 -5.46 2.78
CA GLN A 35 -13.71 -4.98 2.25
C GLN A 35 -13.85 -5.16 0.73
N HIS A 36 -12.75 -5.50 0.05
CA HIS A 36 -12.70 -5.83 -1.37
C HIS A 36 -12.47 -7.34 -1.61
N GLY A 37 -12.52 -8.15 -0.55
CA GLY A 37 -12.26 -9.58 -0.64
C GLY A 37 -10.79 -9.95 -0.83
N LEU A 38 -9.87 -9.02 -0.50
CA LEU A 38 -8.43 -9.30 -0.52
C LEU A 38 -8.07 -10.06 0.75
N GLU A 39 -7.69 -11.32 0.59
CA GLU A 39 -7.29 -12.20 1.68
C GLU A 39 -5.78 -12.19 1.88
N LEU A 40 -5.28 -12.94 2.87
CA LEU A 40 -3.85 -12.93 3.24
C LEU A 40 -2.91 -13.18 2.04
N LEU A 41 -3.26 -14.11 1.15
CA LEU A 41 -2.46 -14.39 -0.05
C LEU A 41 -2.41 -13.18 -1.00
N ASP A 42 -3.53 -12.46 -1.16
CA ASP A 42 -3.57 -11.24 -1.95
C ASP A 42 -2.74 -10.12 -1.32
N VAL A 43 -2.77 -10.02 0.00
CA VAL A 43 -1.98 -9.03 0.75
C VAL A 43 -0.48 -9.32 0.58
N VAL A 44 -0.07 -10.59 0.62
CA VAL A 44 1.33 -10.99 0.37
C VAL A 44 1.77 -10.60 -1.04
N ASP A 45 0.96 -10.85 -2.07
CA ASP A 45 1.28 -10.42 -3.45
C ASP A 45 1.46 -8.90 -3.55
N ILE A 46 0.55 -8.14 -2.91
CA ILE A 46 0.61 -6.67 -2.90
C ILE A 46 1.87 -6.19 -2.17
N ILE A 47 2.21 -6.79 -1.04
CA ILE A 47 3.44 -6.49 -0.29
C ILE A 47 4.66 -6.65 -1.20
N LEU A 48 4.82 -7.81 -1.83
CA LEU A 48 5.97 -8.08 -2.70
C LEU A 48 6.11 -7.07 -3.84
N GLU A 49 5.00 -6.68 -4.47
CA GLU A 49 5.02 -5.68 -5.55
C GLU A 49 5.26 -4.25 -5.03
N VAL A 50 4.80 -3.91 -3.83
CA VAL A 50 5.13 -2.64 -3.17
C VAL A 50 6.61 -2.58 -2.82
N GLU A 51 7.16 -3.61 -2.18
CA GLU A 51 8.59 -3.68 -1.83
C GLU A 51 9.47 -3.52 -3.07
N LYS A 52 9.16 -4.27 -4.14
CA LYS A 52 9.86 -4.20 -5.42
C LYS A 52 9.77 -2.82 -6.08
N LYS A 53 8.61 -2.16 -6.03
CA LYS A 53 8.41 -0.85 -6.68
C LYS A 53 9.08 0.29 -5.92
N TYR A 54 9.07 0.25 -4.58
CA TYR A 54 9.51 1.36 -3.75
C TYR A 54 10.84 1.11 -3.03
N GLY A 55 11.42 -0.09 -3.11
CA GLY A 55 12.69 -0.42 -2.44
C GLY A 55 12.57 -0.40 -0.91
N VAL A 56 11.40 -0.78 -0.40
CA VAL A 56 11.08 -0.86 1.03
C VAL A 56 10.98 -2.32 1.47
N GLU A 57 11.08 -2.57 2.78
CA GLU A 57 10.90 -3.90 3.36
C GLU A 57 9.71 -3.87 4.33
N ILE A 58 8.68 -4.68 4.09
CA ILE A 58 7.49 -4.80 4.92
C ILE A 58 7.60 -6.14 5.66
N THR A 59 8.09 -6.10 6.90
CA THR A 59 8.26 -7.28 7.74
C THR A 59 6.92 -7.94 8.08
N ASP A 60 6.88 -9.27 8.18
CA ASP A 60 5.68 -10.05 8.54
C ASP A 60 5.00 -9.62 9.86
N ASP A 61 5.76 -9.02 10.79
CA ASP A 61 5.24 -8.51 12.06
C ASP A 61 4.44 -7.20 11.92
N LEU A 62 4.47 -6.55 10.75
CA LEU A 62 3.73 -5.32 10.49
C LEU A 62 2.38 -5.64 9.86
N PRO A 63 1.27 -5.50 10.59
CA PRO A 63 -0.05 -5.68 10.01
C PRO A 63 -0.30 -4.63 8.94
N VAL A 64 -0.44 -5.06 7.68
CA VAL A 64 -0.87 -4.19 6.59
C VAL A 64 -2.30 -4.54 6.21
N PHE A 65 -3.25 -3.71 6.68
CA PHE A 65 -4.68 -3.94 6.48
C PHE A 65 -5.34 -2.89 5.59
N THR A 66 -4.65 -1.77 5.36
CA THR A 66 -5.17 -0.65 4.58
C THR A 66 -4.17 -0.11 3.57
N ILE A 67 -4.69 0.63 2.59
CA ILE A 67 -3.89 1.43 1.65
C ILE A 67 -3.07 2.51 2.39
N HIS A 68 -3.58 2.99 3.53
CA HIS A 68 -2.87 3.99 4.32
C HIS A 68 -1.60 3.41 4.97
N ASP A 69 -1.67 2.16 5.44
CA ASP A 69 -0.53 1.48 6.07
C ASP A 69 0.63 1.35 5.09
N PHE A 70 0.35 0.90 3.86
CA PHE A 70 1.35 0.87 2.78
C PHE A 70 1.97 2.24 2.53
N ALA A 71 1.14 3.28 2.34
CA ALA A 71 1.62 4.62 2.07
C ALA A 71 2.48 5.18 3.23
N HIS A 72 2.09 4.89 4.47
CA HIS A 72 2.82 5.32 5.65
C HIS A 72 4.19 4.62 5.77
N ILE A 73 4.23 3.30 5.55
CA ILE A 73 5.49 2.53 5.57
C ILE A 73 6.45 3.05 4.50
N ILE A 74 5.96 3.28 3.28
CA ILE A 74 6.76 3.83 2.18
C ILE A 74 7.32 5.21 2.55
N GLU A 75 6.48 6.09 3.10
CA GLU A 75 6.90 7.44 3.52
C GLU A 75 7.99 7.39 4.59
N VAL A 76 7.78 6.59 5.63
CA VAL A 76 8.73 6.45 6.75
C VAL A 76 10.08 5.90 6.29
N GLN A 77 10.09 4.87 5.44
CA GLN A 77 11.34 4.27 4.96
C GLN A 77 12.05 5.14 3.93
N SER A 78 11.31 5.76 3.01
CA SER A 78 11.89 6.71 2.04
C SER A 78 12.60 7.87 2.73
N LEU A 79 12.04 8.39 3.84
CA LEU A 79 12.68 9.44 4.63
C LEU A 79 13.98 8.96 5.31
N ARG A 80 14.01 7.71 5.78
CA ARG A 80 15.21 7.12 6.41
C ARG A 80 16.34 6.86 5.40
N GLN A 81 16.01 6.45 4.19
CA GLN A 81 16.98 6.19 3.13
C GLN A 81 17.59 7.47 2.54
N ALA A 82 16.90 8.61 2.65
CA ALA A 82 17.38 9.90 2.18
C ALA A 82 18.22 10.68 3.23
N SER A 83 18.40 10.11 4.43
CA SER A 83 19.18 10.66 5.55
C SER A 83 20.56 10.04 5.62
#